data_AF-A0A838BA34-F1
#
_entry.id   AF-A0A838BA34-F1
#
_cell.length_a   1.000
_cell.length_b   1.000
_cell.length_c   1.000
_cell.angle_alpha   90.00
_cell.angle_beta   90.00
_cell.angle_gamma   90.00
#
_symmetry.space_group_name_H-M   'P 1'
#
loop_
_entity.id
_entity.type
_entity.pdbx_description
1 polymer ?
#
loop_
_entity_poly.entity_id
_entity_poly.type
_entity_poly.pdbx_seq_one_letter_code
_entity_poly.pdbx_strand_id
1 'polypeptide(L)'
;MRPIVLAAALSIALPAAALAGPASNAVKFFYVPEVKFEGDAKYRDRFTEPVTKLFDLNDQAQKNKPDEVACLDFDPGLDAQDFDQKTIAKTLKLAETVNGDTAEVTATFSLFAEGDESKREMLWSLKKIDGKWKVADISSKTSNWTLSALECMPDKAPE
;
A
#
# COMPACT_ATOMS: atom_id res chain seq x y z
N MET A 1 55.42 -31.97 4.58
CA MET A 1 54.34 -31.11 5.12
C MET A 1 53.53 -30.58 3.94
N ARG A 2 52.24 -30.94 3.82
CA ARG A 2 51.35 -30.49 2.72
C ARG A 2 50.58 -29.25 3.18
N PRO A 3 50.54 -28.14 2.43
CA PRO A 3 49.68 -27.02 2.78
C PRO A 3 48.25 -27.34 2.33
N ILE A 4 47.31 -27.29 3.26
CA ILE A 4 45.87 -27.29 2.96
C ILE A 4 45.51 -25.83 2.72
N VAL A 5 45.18 -25.48 1.49
CA VAL A 5 44.65 -24.16 1.13
C VAL A 5 43.14 -24.22 1.32
N LEU A 6 42.63 -23.59 2.39
CA LEU A 6 41.20 -23.32 2.53
C LEU A 6 40.81 -22.21 1.55
N ALA A 7 40.03 -22.55 0.53
CA ALA A 7 39.35 -21.57 -0.30
C ALA A 7 38.07 -21.12 0.41
N ALA A 8 38.07 -19.91 0.96
CA ALA A 8 36.87 -19.27 1.46
C ALA A 8 36.03 -18.80 0.26
N ALA A 9 34.91 -19.48 0.00
CA ALA A 9 33.93 -19.04 -0.98
C ALA A 9 33.11 -17.88 -0.38
N LEU A 10 33.46 -16.65 -0.78
CA LEU A 10 32.71 -15.46 -0.43
C LEU A 10 31.48 -15.36 -1.35
N SER A 11 30.32 -15.84 -0.89
CA SER A 11 29.05 -15.68 -1.61
C SER A 11 28.64 -14.22 -1.60
N ILE A 12 28.83 -13.53 -2.73
CA ILE A 12 28.30 -12.19 -2.97
C ILE A 12 26.80 -12.36 -3.25
N ALA A 13 25.95 -12.14 -2.24
CA ALA A 13 24.52 -12.01 -2.46
C ALA A 13 24.26 -10.71 -3.23
N LEU A 14 24.06 -10.83 -4.54
CA LEU A 14 23.60 -9.71 -5.37
C LEU A 14 22.18 -9.32 -4.93
N PRO A 15 21.87 -8.03 -4.73
CA PRO A 15 20.50 -7.60 -4.47
C PRO A 15 19.65 -8.02 -5.68
N ALA A 16 18.57 -8.74 -5.44
CA ALA A 16 17.60 -9.04 -6.49
C ALA A 16 17.06 -7.72 -7.04
N ALA A 17 17.12 -7.53 -8.36
CA ALA A 17 16.49 -6.39 -9.00
C ALA A 17 15.00 -6.40 -8.65
N ALA A 18 14.51 -5.28 -8.10
CA ALA A 18 13.12 -5.07 -7.72
C ALA A 18 12.22 -5.06 -8.98
N LEU A 19 11.78 -6.24 -9.41
CA LEU A 19 10.84 -6.44 -10.50
C LEU A 19 9.48 -6.84 -9.92
N ALA A 20 8.39 -6.35 -10.50
CA ALA A 20 7.05 -6.67 -10.04
C ALA A 20 6.80 -8.20 -10.02
N GLY A 21 6.40 -8.72 -8.87
CA GLY A 21 6.18 -10.14 -8.60
C GLY A 21 4.90 -10.39 -7.78
N PRO A 22 4.82 -11.51 -7.03
CA PRO A 22 3.60 -11.88 -6.31
C PRO A 22 3.13 -10.86 -5.27
N ALA A 23 4.04 -10.10 -4.63
CA ALA A 23 3.64 -9.05 -3.69
C ALA A 23 3.02 -7.87 -4.44
N SER A 24 3.62 -7.46 -5.57
CA SER A 24 3.10 -6.42 -6.45
C SER A 24 1.73 -6.78 -7.01
N ASN A 25 1.43 -8.07 -7.26
CA ASN A 25 0.10 -8.48 -7.69
C ASN A 25 -0.98 -8.22 -6.64
N ALA A 26 -0.66 -8.33 -5.35
CA ALA A 26 -1.59 -8.01 -4.27
C ALA A 26 -1.93 -6.51 -4.24
N VAL A 27 -0.94 -5.65 -4.53
CA VAL A 27 -1.11 -4.19 -4.62
C VAL A 27 -1.80 -3.77 -5.93
N LYS A 28 -1.37 -4.34 -7.05
CA LYS A 28 -1.93 -4.06 -8.39
C LYS A 28 -3.44 -4.22 -8.45
N PHE A 29 -3.98 -5.16 -7.66
CA PHE A 29 -5.41 -5.38 -7.51
C PHE A 29 -6.19 -4.10 -7.24
N PHE A 30 -5.64 -3.18 -6.43
CA PHE A 30 -6.31 -1.94 -6.04
C PHE A 30 -6.25 -0.84 -7.11
N TYR A 31 -5.40 -0.98 -8.14
CA TYR A 31 -5.25 0.03 -9.18
C TYR A 31 -5.92 -0.33 -10.52
N VAL A 32 -5.90 -1.62 -10.89
CA VAL A 32 -6.34 -2.07 -12.24
C VAL A 32 -7.15 -3.37 -12.18
N PRO A 33 -8.09 -3.59 -13.13
CA PRO A 33 -8.48 -2.71 -14.26
C PRO A 33 -9.24 -1.44 -13.86
N GLU A 34 -9.76 -1.42 -12.65
CA GLU A 34 -10.41 -0.28 -12.00
C GLU A 34 -9.83 -0.10 -10.60
N VAL A 35 -9.73 1.15 -10.16
CA VAL A 35 -9.37 1.51 -8.79
C VAL A 35 -10.43 0.96 -7.85
N LYS A 36 -9.97 0.42 -6.72
CA LYS A 36 -10.82 -0.16 -5.68
C LYS A 36 -10.49 0.51 -4.37
N PHE A 37 -11.49 1.14 -3.77
CA PHE A 37 -11.32 1.78 -2.48
C PHE A 37 -10.94 0.78 -1.39
N GLU A 38 -9.77 0.96 -0.76
CA GLU A 38 -9.22 0.04 0.23
C GLU A 38 -10.10 -0.07 1.48
N GLY A 39 -10.79 1.03 1.80
CA GLY A 39 -11.72 1.12 2.93
C GLY A 39 -13.00 0.28 2.76
N ASP A 40 -13.28 -0.29 1.58
CA ASP A 40 -14.46 -1.14 1.38
C ASP A 40 -14.40 -2.42 2.24
N ALA A 41 -15.50 -2.70 2.95
CA ALA A 41 -15.61 -3.87 3.83
C ALA A 41 -15.35 -5.22 3.10
N LYS A 42 -15.64 -5.30 1.80
CA LYS A 42 -15.42 -6.52 1.00
C LYS A 42 -13.94 -6.86 0.76
N TYR A 43 -13.02 -5.94 1.09
CA TYR A 43 -11.57 -6.15 0.93
C TYR A 43 -10.84 -6.36 2.26
N ARG A 44 -11.55 -6.43 3.40
CA ARG A 44 -10.93 -6.56 4.73
C ARG A 44 -9.99 -7.76 4.85
N ASP A 45 -10.27 -8.85 4.15
CA ASP A 45 -9.44 -10.06 4.16
C ASP A 45 -8.05 -9.87 3.50
N ARG A 46 -7.87 -8.80 2.72
CA ARG A 46 -6.60 -8.42 2.09
C ARG A 46 -5.68 -7.63 2.99
N PHE A 47 -6.17 -7.16 4.14
CA PHE A 47 -5.41 -6.34 5.08
C PHE A 47 -5.08 -7.09 6.38
N THR A 48 -4.18 -6.53 7.16
CA THR A 48 -3.92 -6.94 8.54
C THR A 48 -4.15 -5.76 9.50
N GLU A 49 -4.15 -6.04 10.81
CA GLU A 49 -3.99 -4.97 11.78
C GLU A 49 -2.61 -4.30 11.63
N PRO A 50 -2.49 -2.98 11.93
CA PRO A 50 -3.53 -2.10 12.49
C PRO A 50 -4.56 -1.53 11.48
N VAL A 51 -4.34 -1.67 10.17
CA VAL A 51 -5.19 -1.05 9.13
C VAL A 51 -6.65 -1.50 9.20
N THR A 52 -6.92 -2.79 9.41
CA THR A 52 -8.30 -3.28 9.53
C THR A 52 -9.06 -2.61 10.67
N LYS A 53 -8.39 -2.34 11.79
CA LYS A 53 -8.98 -1.64 12.94
C LYS A 53 -9.32 -0.18 12.60
N LEU A 54 -8.45 0.51 11.87
CA LEU A 54 -8.75 1.87 11.39
C LEU A 54 -10.00 1.86 10.50
N PHE A 55 -10.10 0.90 9.59
CA PHE A 55 -11.27 0.83 8.74
C PHE A 55 -12.56 0.52 9.51
N ASP A 56 -12.51 -0.33 10.53
CA ASP A 56 -13.66 -0.59 11.39
C ASP A 56 -14.08 0.66 12.18
N LEU A 57 -13.14 1.53 12.57
CA LEU A 57 -13.43 2.82 13.18
C LEU A 57 -14.03 3.80 12.17
N ASN A 58 -13.55 3.81 10.92
CA ASN A 58 -14.12 4.62 9.84
C ASN A 58 -15.58 4.22 9.56
N ASP A 59 -15.85 2.92 9.48
CA ASP A 59 -17.21 2.38 9.29
C ASP A 59 -18.15 2.76 10.45
N GLN A 60 -17.62 2.80 11.68
CA GLN A 60 -18.37 3.27 12.85
C GLN A 60 -18.65 4.77 12.78
N ALA A 61 -17.67 5.60 12.41
CA ALA A 61 -17.84 7.04 12.25
C ALA A 61 -18.97 7.34 11.24
N GLN A 62 -18.95 6.68 10.08
CA GLN A 62 -19.98 6.84 9.05
C GLN A 62 -21.38 6.41 9.53
N LYS A 63 -21.48 5.37 10.37
CA LYS A 63 -22.76 4.91 10.94
C LYS A 63 -23.28 5.84 12.02
N ASN A 64 -22.39 6.32 12.89
CA ASN A 64 -22.74 7.20 14.00
C ASN A 64 -23.16 8.58 13.49
N LYS A 65 -22.55 9.04 12.39
CA LYS A 65 -22.75 10.37 11.82
C LYS A 65 -22.80 10.32 10.29
N PRO A 66 -23.91 9.85 9.70
CA PRO A 66 -24.00 9.66 8.25
C PRO A 66 -23.90 10.95 7.43
N ASP A 67 -24.17 12.10 8.05
CA ASP A 67 -24.11 13.42 7.41
C ASP A 67 -22.72 14.10 7.55
N GLU A 68 -21.79 13.50 8.30
CA GLU A 68 -20.41 13.99 8.44
C GLU A 68 -19.46 13.14 7.59
N VAL A 69 -18.34 13.75 7.20
CA VAL A 69 -17.25 13.03 6.54
C VAL A 69 -16.59 12.09 7.55
N ALA A 70 -16.49 10.81 7.21
CA ALA A 70 -15.80 9.83 8.04
C ALA A 70 -14.28 10.09 8.09
N CYS A 71 -13.55 9.26 8.82
CA CYS A 71 -12.10 9.43 9.01
C CYS A 71 -11.28 9.34 7.73
N LEU A 72 -11.76 8.56 6.75
CA LEU A 72 -11.16 8.44 5.43
C LEU A 72 -12.01 9.19 4.42
N ASP A 73 -11.57 10.40 4.10
CA ASP A 73 -12.19 11.30 3.12
C ASP A 73 -11.48 11.30 1.76
N PHE A 74 -10.55 10.38 1.56
CA PHE A 74 -9.77 10.18 0.32
C PHE A 74 -9.50 8.68 0.11
N ASP A 75 -9.10 8.29 -1.10
CA ASP A 75 -8.64 6.94 -1.42
C ASP A 75 -7.18 6.75 -0.95
N PRO A 76 -6.92 5.88 0.05
CA PRO A 76 -5.59 5.71 0.62
C PRO A 76 -4.54 5.24 -0.40
N GLY A 77 -4.91 4.37 -1.33
CA GLY A 77 -3.99 3.88 -2.35
C GLY A 77 -3.65 4.94 -3.39
N LEU A 78 -4.47 5.99 -3.53
CA LEU A 78 -4.26 7.09 -4.46
C LEU A 78 -3.68 8.35 -3.83
N ASP A 79 -3.87 8.56 -2.52
CA ASP A 79 -3.60 9.85 -1.87
C ASP A 79 -4.33 11.00 -2.61
N ALA A 80 -5.62 10.77 -2.87
CA ALA A 80 -6.49 11.67 -3.63
C ALA A 80 -7.98 11.33 -3.47
N GLN A 81 -8.84 12.30 -3.81
CA GLN A 81 -10.29 12.12 -3.91
C GLN A 81 -10.79 11.94 -5.35
N ASP A 82 -10.01 12.40 -6.33
CA ASP A 82 -10.36 12.38 -7.75
C ASP A 82 -9.18 11.93 -8.61
N PHE A 83 -9.47 11.26 -9.72
CA PHE A 83 -8.49 10.66 -10.61
C PHE A 83 -9.07 10.30 -11.99
N ASP A 84 -8.20 10.18 -12.99
CA ASP A 84 -8.52 9.54 -14.26
C ASP A 84 -8.02 8.09 -14.30
N GLN A 85 -8.95 7.13 -14.31
CA GLN A 85 -8.64 5.70 -14.31
C GLN A 85 -7.70 5.30 -15.46
N LYS A 86 -7.85 5.91 -16.64
CA LYS A 86 -7.02 5.59 -17.81
C LYS A 86 -5.58 6.04 -17.60
N THR A 87 -5.39 7.21 -17.00
CA THR A 87 -4.07 7.75 -16.64
C THR A 87 -3.40 6.85 -15.62
N ILE A 88 -4.08 6.47 -14.54
CA ILE A 88 -3.52 5.54 -13.55
C ILE A 88 -3.10 4.24 -14.24
N ALA A 89 -3.99 3.60 -14.98
CA ALA A 89 -3.70 2.33 -15.63
C ALA A 89 -2.52 2.40 -16.63
N LYS A 90 -2.37 3.53 -17.33
CA LYS A 90 -1.29 3.77 -18.29
C LYS A 90 0.05 4.07 -17.63
N THR A 91 0.05 4.72 -16.47
CA THR A 91 1.26 5.26 -15.83
C THR A 91 1.75 4.42 -14.66
N LEU A 92 0.91 3.52 -14.14
CA LEU A 92 1.25 2.66 -13.01
C LEU A 92 2.51 1.84 -13.26
N LYS A 93 3.49 2.04 -12.38
CA LYS A 93 4.69 1.21 -12.24
C LYS A 93 4.74 0.68 -10.83
N LEU A 94 5.04 -0.61 -10.71
CA LEU A 94 5.22 -1.30 -9.43
C LEU A 94 6.65 -1.82 -9.35
N ALA A 95 7.27 -1.60 -8.20
CA ALA A 95 8.55 -2.19 -7.82
C ALA A 95 8.38 -2.84 -6.44
N GLU A 96 8.95 -4.02 -6.23
CA GLU A 96 8.88 -4.71 -4.94
C GLU A 96 10.25 -5.09 -4.38
N THR A 97 10.36 -5.05 -3.06
CA THR A 97 11.44 -5.65 -2.29
C THR A 97 10.84 -6.70 -1.37
N VAL A 98 11.26 -7.95 -1.51
CA VAL A 98 10.75 -9.07 -0.70
C VAL A 98 11.83 -9.55 0.26
N ASN A 99 11.48 -9.66 1.54
CA ASN A 99 12.33 -10.18 2.60
C ASN A 99 11.56 -11.22 3.43
N GLY A 100 11.75 -12.50 3.08
CA GLY A 100 11.05 -13.62 3.70
C GLY A 100 9.52 -13.49 3.58
N ASP A 101 8.87 -13.29 4.73
CA ASP A 101 7.42 -13.13 4.86
C ASP A 101 6.98 -11.66 4.94
N THR A 102 7.87 -10.73 4.61
CA THR A 102 7.55 -9.31 4.47
C THR A 102 7.91 -8.81 3.07
N ALA A 103 7.20 -7.80 2.60
CA ALA A 103 7.53 -7.13 1.35
C ALA A 103 7.15 -5.66 1.42
N GLU A 104 7.85 -4.86 0.64
CA GLU A 104 7.50 -3.48 0.34
C GLU A 104 7.22 -3.39 -1.16
N VAL A 105 6.13 -2.74 -1.55
CA VAL A 105 5.78 -2.49 -2.94
C VAL A 105 5.60 -0.99 -3.12
N THR A 106 6.44 -0.37 -3.94
CA THR A 106 6.29 1.02 -4.34
C THR A 106 5.44 1.09 -5.61
N ALA A 107 4.32 1.80 -5.54
CA ALA A 107 3.49 2.17 -6.67
C ALA A 107 3.77 3.62 -7.08
N THR A 108 4.13 3.84 -8.34
CA THR A 108 4.29 5.18 -8.92
C THR A 108 3.35 5.34 -10.10
N PHE A 109 2.60 6.44 -10.14
CA PHE A 109 1.60 6.73 -11.17
C PHE A 109 1.29 8.23 -11.21
N SER A 110 0.49 8.64 -12.19
CA SER A 110 -0.11 9.96 -12.25
C SER A 110 -1.63 9.84 -12.14
N LEU A 111 -2.25 10.74 -11.36
CA LEU A 111 -3.70 10.83 -11.22
C LEU A 111 -4.37 11.39 -12.49
N PHE A 112 -3.70 12.33 -13.16
CA PHE A 112 -4.15 12.98 -14.39
C PHE A 112 -3.03 13.08 -15.42
N ALA A 113 -3.37 13.33 -16.68
CA ALA A 113 -2.40 13.33 -17.78
C ALA A 113 -1.34 14.44 -17.67
N GLU A 114 -1.65 15.53 -16.96
CA GLU A 114 -0.82 16.73 -16.85
C GLU A 114 -0.69 17.20 -15.40
N GLY A 115 0.35 17.98 -15.12
CA GLY A 115 0.66 18.56 -13.81
C GLY A 115 1.61 17.69 -12.99
N ASP A 116 2.67 18.28 -12.46
CA ASP A 116 3.63 17.56 -11.61
C ASP A 116 3.00 17.13 -10.28
N GLU A 117 2.07 17.93 -9.75
CA GLU A 117 1.26 17.62 -8.56
C GLU A 117 0.32 16.42 -8.75
N SER A 118 0.18 15.90 -9.98
CA SER A 118 -0.58 14.67 -10.24
C SER A 118 0.20 13.39 -9.93
N LYS A 119 1.53 13.48 -9.82
CA LYS A 119 2.39 12.32 -9.58
C LYS A 119 2.19 11.82 -8.16
N ARG A 120 2.15 10.50 -8.01
CA ARG A 120 2.03 9.81 -6.73
C ARG A 120 3.10 8.76 -6.61
N GLU A 121 3.64 8.66 -5.40
CA GLU A 121 4.50 7.58 -4.97
C GLU A 121 3.95 7.03 -3.65
N MET A 122 3.45 5.80 -3.72
CA MET A 122 2.78 5.12 -2.63
C MET A 122 3.59 3.90 -2.24
N LEU A 123 3.88 3.76 -0.95
CA LEU A 123 4.54 2.58 -0.40
C LEU A 123 3.50 1.69 0.28
N TRP A 124 3.42 0.45 -0.17
CA TRP A 124 2.59 -0.58 0.41
C TRP A 124 3.48 -1.53 1.20
N SER A 125 3.23 -1.67 2.50
CA SER A 125 3.87 -2.68 3.33
C SER A 125 3.02 -3.94 3.32
N LEU A 126 3.63 -5.11 3.13
CA LEU A 126 2.93 -6.40 3.06
C LEU A 126 3.54 -7.43 4.01
N LYS A 127 2.67 -8.33 4.46
CA LYS A 127 3.04 -9.54 5.22
C LYS A 127 2.47 -10.77 4.53
N LYS A 128 3.23 -11.86 4.50
CA LYS A 128 2.75 -13.16 4.03
C LYS A 128 2.11 -13.90 5.20
N ILE A 129 0.83 -14.22 5.07
CA ILE A 129 0.04 -14.98 6.05
C ILE A 129 -0.62 -16.13 5.30
N ASP A 130 -0.40 -17.36 5.77
CA ASP A 130 -0.90 -18.60 5.13
C ASP A 130 -0.59 -18.65 3.63
N GLY A 131 0.62 -18.23 3.26
CA GLY A 131 1.10 -18.20 1.87
C GLY A 131 0.54 -17.06 1.02
N LYS A 132 -0.30 -16.17 1.56
CA LYS A 132 -0.90 -15.04 0.86
C LYS A 132 -0.31 -13.72 1.31
N TRP A 133 0.02 -12.84 0.38
CA TRP A 133 0.40 -11.47 0.69
C TRP A 133 -0.83 -10.65 1.10
N LYS A 134 -0.76 -10.05 2.28
CA LYS A 134 -1.75 -9.11 2.81
C LYS A 134 -1.09 -7.77 3.06
N VAL A 135 -1.84 -6.70 2.86
CA VAL A 135 -1.40 -5.32 3.09
C VAL A 135 -1.40 -5.06 4.59
N ALA A 136 -0.22 -4.76 5.12
CA ALA A 136 -0.03 -4.39 6.52
C ALA A 136 -0.19 -2.88 6.73
N ASP A 137 0.21 -2.07 5.75
CA ASP A 137 0.06 -0.61 5.80
C ASP A 137 0.20 0.04 4.41
N ILE A 138 -0.25 1.28 4.30
CA ILE A 138 -0.11 2.13 3.11
C ILE A 138 0.47 3.48 3.55
N SER A 139 1.49 3.96 2.86
CA SER A 139 2.08 5.28 3.11
C SER A 139 2.18 6.08 1.82
N SER A 140 1.78 7.36 1.85
CA SER A 140 2.13 8.29 0.79
C SER A 140 3.54 8.81 1.01
N LYS A 141 4.44 8.53 0.07
CA LYS A 141 5.76 9.18 0.02
C LYS A 141 5.64 10.62 -0.49
N THR A 142 4.64 10.88 -1.33
CA THR A 142 4.34 12.21 -1.87
C THR A 142 3.90 13.18 -0.78
N SER A 143 2.96 12.79 0.07
CA SER A 143 2.32 13.65 1.08
C SER A 143 2.76 13.34 2.52
N ASN A 144 3.71 12.41 2.69
CA ASN A 144 4.32 12.06 3.97
C ASN A 144 3.33 11.69 5.10
N TRP A 145 2.44 10.74 4.80
CA TRP A 145 1.54 10.15 5.80
C TRP A 145 1.53 8.61 5.72
N THR A 146 1.07 7.96 6.78
CA THR A 146 0.88 6.50 6.84
C THR A 146 -0.52 6.19 7.36
N LEU A 147 -1.22 5.26 6.70
CA LEU A 147 -2.64 5.00 6.90
C LEU A 147 -2.92 4.64 8.35
N SER A 148 -2.18 3.69 8.92
CA SER A 148 -2.37 3.27 10.31
C SER A 148 -2.10 4.36 11.36
N ALA A 149 -1.41 5.43 10.99
CA ALA A 149 -1.13 6.56 11.88
C ALA A 149 -2.22 7.65 11.82
N LEU A 150 -3.20 7.53 10.92
CA LEU A 150 -4.32 8.46 10.88
C LEU A 150 -5.19 8.29 12.13
N GLU A 151 -5.48 9.40 12.80
CA GLU A 151 -6.39 9.39 13.93
C GLU A 151 -7.83 9.27 13.44
N CYS A 152 -8.54 8.26 13.92
CA CYS A 152 -9.96 8.08 13.66
C CYS A 152 -10.72 7.95 14.98
N MET A 153 -11.59 8.92 15.24
CA MET A 153 -12.36 9.02 16.48
C MET A 153 -13.85 9.01 16.15
N PRO A 154 -14.52 7.85 16.17
CA PRO A 154 -15.89 7.70 15.68
C PRO A 154 -16.94 8.50 16.48
N ASP A 155 -16.58 9.01 17.65
CA ASP A 155 -17.46 9.73 18.57
C ASP A 155 -17.08 11.20 18.79
N LYS A 156 -15.99 11.71 18.20
CA LYS A 156 -15.64 13.14 18.38
C LYS A 156 -16.65 14.00 17.62
N ALA A 157 -17.46 14.78 18.35
CA ALA A 157 -18.21 15.90 17.77
C ALA A 157 -17.23 16.92 17.13
N PRO A 158 -17.60 17.60 16.02
CA PRO A 158 -16.84 18.77 15.59
C PRO A 158 -16.85 19.81 16.72
N GLU A 159 -15.67 20.35 17.06
CA GLU A 159 -15.52 21.49 17.97
C GLU A 159 -16.07 22.78 17.37
#